data_AF-A0A3M1EHZ1-F1
#
_entry.id   AF-A0A3M1EHZ1-F1
#
_cell.length_a   1.000
_cell.length_b   1.000
_cell.length_c   1.000
_cell.angle_alpha   90.00
_cell.angle_beta   90.00
_cell.angle_gamma   90.00
#
_symmetry.space_group_name_H-M   'P 1'
#
loop_
_entity.id
_entity.type
_entity.pdbx_description
1 polymer ?
#
loop_
_entity_poly.entity_id
_entity_poly.type
_entity_poly.pdbx_seq_one_letter_code
_entity_poly.pdbx_strand_id
1 'polypeptide(L)'
;MIDFIRFWLVFEILGLLALPFAWRLFAFLPDRGYALARVLGLLGTGYILWLGASFGFLRNTGGGAVFALLLFASLGLWLGREGLRRDAQGRRPLVTHLQAQRSYILVSELLFLVALGGWTWFRAYNPEIAGTE
;
A
#
# COMPACT_ATOMS: atom_id res chain seq x y z
N MET A 1 -8.22 -18.31 8.65
CA MET A 1 -9.11 -17.13 8.50
C MET A 1 -8.51 -15.86 9.10
N ILE A 2 -7.97 -15.88 10.33
CA ILE A 2 -7.33 -14.69 10.94
C ILE A 2 -6.18 -14.14 10.08
N ASP A 3 -5.32 -15.00 9.51
CA ASP A 3 -4.19 -14.55 8.70
C ASP A 3 -4.61 -13.91 7.37
N PHE A 4 -5.72 -14.35 6.79
CA PHE A 4 -6.32 -13.70 5.62
C PHE A 4 -6.72 -12.26 5.93
N ILE A 5 -7.44 -12.05 7.04
CA ILE A 5 -7.88 -10.71 7.47
C ILE A 5 -6.67 -9.85 7.81
N ARG A 6 -5.67 -10.41 8.50
CA ARG A 6 -4.41 -9.71 8.80
C ARG A 6 -3.69 -9.25 7.54
N PHE A 7 -3.54 -10.15 6.55
CA PHE A 7 -2.87 -9.83 5.31
C PHE A 7 -3.62 -8.76 4.52
N TRP A 8 -4.94 -8.91 4.38
CA TRP A 8 -5.79 -7.90 3.76
C TRP A 8 -5.63 -6.53 4.43
N LEU A 9 -5.69 -6.49 5.78
CA LEU A 9 -5.54 -5.25 6.55
C LEU A 9 -4.15 -4.61 6.36
N VAL A 10 -3.09 -5.42 6.32
CA VAL A 10 -1.72 -4.93 6.08
C VAL A 10 -1.62 -4.28 4.69
N PHE A 11 -2.16 -4.93 3.66
CA PHE A 11 -2.16 -4.35 2.30
C PHE A 11 -3.01 -3.07 2.22
N GLU A 12 -4.11 -3.02 2.96
CA GLU A 12 -4.93 -1.81 3.04
C GLU A 12 -4.19 -0.66 3.71
N ILE A 13 -3.52 -0.92 4.83
CA ILE A 13 -2.69 0.08 5.52
C ILE A 13 -1.55 0.55 4.59
N LEU A 14 -0.86 -0.37 3.92
CA LEU A 14 0.21 -0.03 2.97
C LEU A 14 -0.33 0.84 1.83
N GLY A 15 -1.48 0.48 1.26
CA GLY A 15 -2.15 1.24 0.21
C GLY A 15 -2.48 2.65 0.69
N LEU A 16 -3.18 2.79 1.81
CA LEU A 16 -3.60 4.07 2.38
C LEU A 16 -2.41 4.99 2.69
N LEU A 17 -1.33 4.46 3.26
CA LEU A 17 -0.13 5.23 3.58
C LEU A 17 0.64 5.64 2.32
N ALA A 18 0.56 4.84 1.25
CA ALA A 18 1.17 5.14 -0.03
C ALA A 18 0.34 6.07 -0.91
N LEU A 19 -0.98 6.18 -0.72
CA LEU A 19 -1.86 7.05 -1.50
C LEU A 19 -1.36 8.48 -1.72
N PRO A 20 -0.91 9.24 -0.70
CA PRO A 20 -0.42 10.60 -0.93
C PRO A 20 0.80 10.62 -1.86
N PHE A 21 1.68 9.64 -1.73
CA PHE A 21 2.85 9.49 -2.59
C PHE A 21 2.47 9.07 -4.01
N ALA A 22 1.60 8.05 -4.13
CA ALA A 22 1.10 7.53 -5.40
C ALA A 22 0.36 8.61 -6.19
N TRP A 23 -0.44 9.44 -5.52
CA TRP A 23 -1.15 10.56 -6.12
C TRP A 23 -0.23 11.53 -6.84
N ARG A 24 0.94 11.81 -6.26
CA ARG A 24 1.95 12.69 -6.86
C ARG A 24 2.74 11.97 -7.97
N LEU A 25 3.17 10.74 -7.71
CA LEU A 25 4.02 9.99 -8.63
C LEU A 25 3.26 9.57 -9.91
N PHE A 26 2.00 9.20 -9.76
CA PHE A 26 1.12 8.72 -10.83
C PHE A 26 0.06 9.77 -11.22
N ALA A 27 0.35 11.06 -11.02
CA ALA A 27 -0.56 12.15 -11.37
C ALA A 27 -0.99 12.14 -12.85
N PHE A 28 -0.19 11.51 -13.72
CA PHE A 28 -0.44 11.34 -15.16
C PHE A 28 -1.46 10.24 -15.48
N LEU A 29 -1.76 9.33 -14.55
CA LEU A 29 -2.72 8.24 -14.77
C LEU A 29 -4.16 8.68 -14.46
N PRO A 30 -5.17 8.13 -15.17
CA PRO A 30 -6.57 8.46 -14.96
C PRO A 30 -7.09 8.18 -13.54
N ASP A 31 -6.51 7.18 -12.87
CA ASP A 31 -6.85 6.75 -11.51
C ASP A 31 -5.90 7.32 -10.44
N ARG A 32 -4.94 8.15 -10.85
CA ARG A 32 -3.88 8.74 -10.02
C ARG A 32 -3.14 7.73 -9.14
N GLY A 33 -3.00 6.49 -9.64
CA GLY A 33 -2.24 5.43 -9.01
C GLY A 33 -2.91 4.76 -7.82
N TYR A 34 -4.24 4.86 -7.66
CA TYR A 34 -4.98 4.20 -6.57
C TYR A 34 -4.72 2.68 -6.54
N ALA A 35 -4.85 2.01 -7.69
CA ALA A 35 -4.64 0.56 -7.76
C ALA A 35 -3.19 0.14 -7.44
N LEU A 36 -2.23 1.01 -7.79
CA LEU A 36 -0.81 0.75 -7.54
C LEU A 36 -0.38 1.10 -6.11
N ALA A 37 -1.14 1.92 -5.38
CA ALA A 37 -0.76 2.40 -4.06
C ALA A 37 -0.36 1.28 -3.10
N ARG A 38 -1.08 0.15 -3.10
CA ARG A 38 -0.77 -1.03 -2.28
C ARG A 38 0.61 -1.61 -2.60
N VAL A 39 0.91 -1.74 -3.90
CA VAL A 39 2.20 -2.24 -4.40
C VAL A 39 3.32 -1.26 -4.05
N LEU A 40 3.08 0.05 -4.18
CA LEU A 40 4.05 1.08 -3.76
C LEU A 40 4.30 1.08 -2.27
N GLY A 41 3.27 0.94 -1.45
CA GLY A 41 3.43 0.86 0.00
C GLY A 41 4.31 -0.32 0.38
N LEU A 42 4.04 -1.49 -0.22
CA LEU A 42 4.83 -2.71 0.00
C LEU A 42 6.28 -2.53 -0.47
N LEU A 43 6.48 -2.07 -1.72
CA LEU A 43 7.82 -1.87 -2.29
C LEU A 43 8.62 -0.82 -1.52
N GLY A 44 8.02 0.34 -1.26
CA GLY A 44 8.67 1.44 -0.55
C GLY A 44 9.09 1.05 0.86
N THR A 45 8.16 0.44 1.63
CA THR A 45 8.44 -0.05 2.98
C THR A 45 9.52 -1.14 2.97
N GLY A 46 9.39 -2.13 2.09
CA GLY A 46 10.35 -3.22 1.98
C GLY A 46 11.74 -2.76 1.56
N TYR A 47 11.82 -1.81 0.63
CA TYR A 47 13.07 -1.26 0.15
C TYR A 47 13.80 -0.44 1.22
N ILE A 48 13.08 0.39 1.98
CA ILE A 48 13.64 1.14 3.11
C ILE A 48 14.16 0.17 4.18
N LEU A 49 13.37 -0.86 4.53
CA LEU A 49 13.78 -1.87 5.50
C LEU A 49 15.04 -2.61 5.01
N TRP A 50 15.06 -3.03 3.76
CA TRP A 50 16.18 -3.76 3.15
C TRP A 50 17.45 -2.92 3.12
N LEU A 51 17.38 -1.67 2.68
CA LEU A 51 18.53 -0.75 2.72
C LEU A 51 19.01 -0.50 4.15
N GLY A 52 18.08 -0.18 5.06
CA GLY A 52 18.40 0.06 6.46
C GLY A 52 19.07 -1.15 7.12
N ALA A 53 18.62 -2.36 6.81
CA ALA A 53 19.24 -3.59 7.27
C ALA A 53 20.62 -3.83 6.66
N SER A 54 20.78 -3.54 5.36
CA SER A 54 22.04 -3.73 4.63
C SER A 54 23.15 -2.81 5.13
N PHE A 55 22.82 -1.57 5.50
CA PHE A 55 23.75 -0.61 6.08
C PHE A 55 23.93 -0.77 7.61
N GLY A 56 23.19 -1.68 8.25
CA GLY A 56 23.25 -1.91 9.69
C GLY A 56 22.49 -0.88 10.56
N PHE A 57 21.73 0.04 9.96
CA PHE A 57 20.91 1.01 10.70
C PHE A 57 19.65 0.38 11.30
N LEU A 58 19.06 -0.60 10.61
CA LEU A 58 17.85 -1.30 11.02
C LEU A 58 18.12 -2.79 11.20
N ARG A 59 17.31 -3.44 12.04
CA ARG A 59 17.25 -4.90 12.11
C ARG A 59 16.01 -5.37 11.37
N ASN A 60 16.14 -6.44 10.59
CA ASN A 60 15.00 -7.10 9.92
C ASN A 60 14.12 -7.83 10.96
N THR A 61 13.33 -7.04 11.68
CA THR A 61 12.43 -7.44 12.77
C THR A 61 11.12 -6.71 12.58
N GLY A 62 10.06 -7.15 13.27
CA GLY A 62 8.75 -6.45 13.21
C GLY A 62 8.86 -4.95 13.52
N GLY A 63 9.69 -4.57 14.51
CA GLY A 63 9.93 -3.16 14.84
C GLY A 63 10.64 -2.38 13.71
N GLY A 64 11.63 -3.00 13.05
CA GLY A 64 12.29 -2.41 11.89
C GLY A 64 11.35 -2.21 10.71
N ALA A 65 10.46 -3.18 10.46
CA ALA A 65 9.44 -3.07 9.41
C ALA A 65 8.44 -1.94 9.70
N VAL A 66 7.97 -1.81 10.95
CA VAL A 66 7.09 -0.71 11.36
C VAL A 66 7.80 0.65 11.22
N PHE A 67 9.08 0.74 11.60
CA PHE A 67 9.85 1.97 11.40
C PHE A 67 9.98 2.34 9.92
N ALA A 68 10.32 1.37 9.07
CA ALA A 68 10.41 1.58 7.62
C ALA A 68 9.08 2.04 7.02
N LEU A 69 7.96 1.46 7.49
CA LEU A 69 6.61 1.86 7.09
C LEU A 69 6.31 3.30 7.47
N LEU A 70 6.60 3.68 8.72
CA LEU A 70 6.38 5.04 9.21
C LEU A 70 7.27 6.05 8.48
N LEU A 71 8.51 5.70 8.18
CA LEU A 71 9.42 6.53 7.40
C LEU A 71 8.88 6.73 5.98
N PHE A 72 8.47 5.65 5.31
CA PHE A 72 7.85 5.72 3.99
C PHE A 72 6.59 6.61 4.00
N ALA A 73 5.69 6.37 4.96
CA ALA A 73 4.46 7.15 5.12
C ALA A 73 4.75 8.64 5.36
N SER A 74 5.74 8.96 6.19
CA SER A 74 6.14 10.34 6.48
C SER A 74 6.66 11.05 5.23
N LEU A 75 7.51 10.38 4.45
CA LEU A 75 8.00 10.89 3.17
C LEU A 75 6.86 11.05 2.15
N GLY A 76 5.97 10.07 2.09
CA GLY A 76 4.81 10.08 1.20
C GLY A 76 3.84 11.21 1.51
N LEU A 77 3.55 11.45 2.79
CA LEU A 77 2.74 12.58 3.25
C LEU A 77 3.42 13.92 2.95
N TRP A 78 4.74 14.01 3.14
CA TRP A 78 5.49 15.24 2.87
C TRP A 78 5.50 15.60 1.39
N LEU A 79 5.77 14.62 0.51
CA LEU A 79 5.80 14.81 -0.93
C LEU A 79 4.39 14.99 -1.53
N GLY A 80 3.42 14.21 -1.05
CA GLY A 80 2.04 14.20 -1.51
C GLY A 80 1.12 15.25 -0.90
N ARG A 81 1.63 16.09 0.02
CA ARG A 81 0.83 17.05 0.82
C ARG A 81 -0.06 17.97 -0.02
N GLU A 82 0.33 18.28 -1.25
CA GLU A 82 -0.43 19.13 -2.18
C GLU A 82 -1.81 18.53 -2.49
N GLY A 83 -1.93 17.20 -2.59
CA GLY A 83 -3.21 16.52 -2.80
C GLY A 83 -4.14 16.53 -1.58
N LEU A 84 -3.58 16.62 -0.37
CA LEU A 84 -4.33 16.65 0.89
C LEU A 84 -4.66 18.07 1.37
N ARG A 85 -3.90 19.06 0.92
CA ARG A 85 -4.16 20.47 1.24
C ARG A 85 -5.49 20.91 0.65
N ARG A 86 -6.15 21.82 1.36
CA ARG A 86 -7.37 22.45 0.86
C ARG A 86 -6.98 23.38 -0.28
N ASP A 87 -7.63 23.21 -1.43
CA ASP A 87 -7.53 24.14 -2.56
C ASP A 87 -8.20 25.48 -2.20
N ALA A 88 -8.10 26.49 -3.07
CA ALA A 88 -8.70 27.81 -2.92
C ALA A 88 -10.23 27.76 -2.62
N GLN A 89 -10.91 26.69 -3.04
CA GLN A 89 -12.33 26.44 -2.79
C GLN A 89 -12.60 25.58 -1.55
N GLY A 90 -11.59 25.36 -0.69
CA GLY A 90 -11.70 24.60 0.57
C GLY A 90 -11.78 23.07 0.39
N ARG A 91 -11.73 22.56 -0.84
CA ARG A 91 -11.85 21.14 -1.18
C ARG A 91 -10.50 20.45 -1.09
N ARG A 92 -10.49 19.16 -0.72
CA ARG A 92 -9.29 18.32 -0.78
C ARG A 92 -9.30 17.56 -2.11
N PRO A 93 -8.43 17.92 -3.08
CA PRO A 93 -8.50 17.38 -4.44
C PRO A 93 -8.36 15.85 -4.48
N LEU A 94 -7.54 15.27 -3.58
CA LEU A 94 -7.42 13.83 -3.42
C LEU A 94 -8.74 13.18 -3.02
N VAL A 95 -9.40 13.69 -1.99
CA VAL A 95 -10.65 13.14 -1.48
C VAL A 95 -11.78 13.29 -2.50
N THR A 96 -11.88 14.45 -3.16
CA THR A 96 -12.93 14.68 -4.16
C THR A 96 -12.79 13.76 -5.36
N HIS A 97 -11.56 13.45 -5.78
CA HIS A 97 -11.32 12.53 -6.89
C HIS A 97 -11.63 11.09 -6.51
N LEU A 98 -11.22 10.65 -5.31
CA LEU A 98 -11.62 9.33 -4.80
C LEU A 98 -13.15 9.19 -4.70
N GLN A 99 -13.84 10.26 -4.30
CA GLN A 99 -15.31 10.26 -4.27
C GLN A 99 -15.94 10.20 -5.67
N ALA A 100 -15.34 10.84 -6.67
CA ALA A 100 -15.81 10.78 -8.05
C ALA A 100 -15.61 9.38 -8.67
N GLN A 101 -14.56 8.65 -8.25
CA GLN A 101 -14.19 7.33 -8.79
C GLN A 101 -14.54 6.16 -7.85
N ARG A 102 -15.58 6.29 -7.03
CA ARG A 102 -15.99 5.24 -6.08
C ARG A 102 -16.25 3.88 -6.72
N SER A 103 -16.84 3.84 -7.91
CA SER A 103 -17.08 2.58 -8.62
C SER A 103 -15.77 1.87 -8.99
N TYR A 104 -14.78 2.62 -9.48
CA TYR A 104 -13.44 2.09 -9.78
C TYR A 104 -12.74 1.56 -8.53
N ILE A 105 -12.82 2.33 -7.43
CA ILE A 105 -12.29 1.91 -6.13
C ILE A 105 -12.94 0.58 -5.70
N LEU A 106 -14.28 0.49 -5.73
CA LEU A 106 -14.99 -0.73 -5.35
C LEU A 106 -14.64 -1.93 -6.24
N VAL A 107 -14.49 -1.73 -7.55
CA VAL A 107 -14.10 -2.81 -8.47
C VAL A 107 -12.67 -3.25 -8.21
N SER A 108 -11.72 -2.32 -8.03
CA SER A 108 -10.33 -2.65 -7.71
C SER A 108 -10.20 -3.35 -6.35
N GLU A 109 -10.96 -2.93 -5.34
CA GLU A 109 -11.06 -3.60 -4.04
C GLU A 109 -11.60 -5.02 -4.16
N LEU A 110 -12.69 -5.19 -4.90
CA LEU A 110 -13.31 -6.49 -5.13
C LEU A 110 -12.35 -7.43 -5.87
N LEU A 111 -11.70 -6.95 -6.94
CA LEU A 111 -10.72 -7.72 -7.69
C LEU A 111 -9.55 -8.15 -6.81
N PHE A 112 -9.04 -7.25 -5.96
CA PHE A 112 -7.99 -7.58 -5.00
C PHE A 112 -8.44 -8.64 -4.00
N LEU A 113 -9.64 -8.49 -3.41
CA LEU A 113 -10.20 -9.46 -2.47
C LEU A 113 -10.43 -10.83 -3.11
N VAL A 114 -10.94 -10.86 -4.34
CA VAL A 114 -11.14 -12.11 -5.10
C VAL A 114 -9.79 -12.76 -5.42
N ALA A 115 -8.81 -11.99 -5.86
CA ALA A 115 -7.46 -12.50 -6.13
C ALA A 115 -6.78 -13.02 -4.86
N LEU A 116 -6.87 -12.27 -3.76
CA LEU A 116 -6.33 -12.68 -2.46
C LEU A 116 -7.04 -13.93 -1.94
N GLY A 117 -8.37 -13.95 -2.02
CA GLY A 117 -9.19 -15.10 -1.64
C GLY A 117 -8.83 -16.34 -2.43
N GLY A 118 -8.76 -16.23 -3.76
CA GLY A 118 -8.34 -17.30 -4.66
C GLY A 118 -6.93 -17.80 -4.35
N TRP A 119 -5.97 -16.90 -4.10
CA TRP A 119 -4.61 -17.29 -3.72
C TRP A 119 -4.55 -18.01 -2.38
N THR A 120 -5.27 -17.51 -1.37
CA THR A 120 -5.32 -18.17 -0.06
C THR A 120 -6.03 -19.52 -0.11
N TRP A 121 -7.07 -19.64 -0.94
CA TRP A 121 -7.74 -20.91 -1.21
C TRP A 121 -6.76 -21.89 -1.87
N PHE A 122 -6.08 -21.49 -2.94
CA PHE A 122 -5.07 -22.30 -3.60
C PHE A 122 -3.97 -22.78 -2.64
N ARG A 123 -3.41 -21.88 -1.81
CA ARG A 123 -2.40 -22.23 -0.81
C ARG A 123 -2.93 -23.12 0.31
N ALA A 124 -4.23 -23.12 0.60
CA ALA A 124 -4.81 -24.03 1.58
C ALA A 124 -4.78 -25.50 1.11
N TYR A 125 -4.86 -25.75 -0.20
CA TYR A 125 -4.75 -27.09 -0.79
C TYR A 125 -3.32 -27.52 -1.11
N ASN A 126 -2.38 -26.58 -1.17
CA ASN A 126 -0.94 -26.84 -1.29
C ASN A 126 -0.18 -26.24 -0.09
N PRO A 127 -0.38 -26.77 1.13
CA PRO A 127 0.26 -26.26 2.33
C PRO A 127 1.76 -26.57 2.40
N GLU A 128 2.24 -27.51 1.58
CA GLU A 128 3.63 -27.95 1.59
C GLU A 128 4.58 -26.83 1.15
N ILE A 129 5.70 -26.70 1.86
CA ILE A 129 6.85 -25.90 1.44
C ILE A 129 7.71 -26.86 0.62
N ALA A 130 7.35 -27.07 -0.64
CA ALA A 130 8.14 -27.91 -1.54
C ALA A 130 9.45 -27.19 -1.87
N GLY A 131 10.59 -27.73 -1.41
CA GLY A 131 11.94 -27.22 -1.70
C GLY A 131 12.77 -26.86 -0.46
N THR A 132 12.95 -27.80 0.47
CA THR A 132 13.92 -27.68 1.59
C THR A 132 15.29 -28.29 1.28
N GLU A 133 15.69 -28.31 0.00
CA GLU A 133 17.09 -28.56 -0.38
C GLU A 133 17.86 -27.24 -0.48
#